data_AF-V7I5K8-F1
#
_entry.id   AF-V7I5K8-F1
#
_cell.length_a   1.000
_cell.length_b   1.000
_cell.length_c   1.000
_cell.angle_alpha   90.00
_cell.angle_beta   90.00
_cell.angle_gamma   90.00
#
_symmetry.space_group_name_H-M   'P 1'
#
loop_
_entity.id
_entity.type
_entity.pdbx_description
1 polymer ?
#
loop_
_entity_poly.entity_id
_entity_poly.type
_entity_poly.pdbx_seq_one_letter_code
_entity_poly.pdbx_strand_id
1 'polypeptide(L)'
;MGTVTINANVDNNCLQDGPNSVYRTATSNTLRQTSTTARIMALNWDLSSIPANCRINSATLYLRVYSLESGAATIYAQRWLAAWGATTITWNNMPSAAGDGDSSVSTGTTLNVDVAVPVTNIV
;
A
#
# COMPACT_ATOMS: atom_id res chain seq x y z
N MET A 1 16.19 19.38 9.79
CA MET A 1 15.23 18.73 8.88
C MET A 1 14.25 17.97 9.76
N GLY A 2 12.94 18.19 9.60
CA GLY A 2 11.92 17.53 10.42
C GLY A 2 11.39 16.27 9.73
N THR A 3 11.01 15.27 10.51
CA THR A 3 10.30 14.07 10.03
C THR A 3 8.84 14.17 10.47
N VAL A 4 7.91 13.88 9.57
CA VAL A 4 6.47 13.77 9.87
C VAL A 4 6.04 12.33 9.64
N THR A 5 5.37 11.73 10.62
CA THR A 5 4.78 10.40 10.50
C THR A 5 3.27 10.54 10.38
N ILE A 6 2.70 9.95 9.31
CA ILE A 6 1.27 10.02 9.01
C ILE A 6 0.78 8.58 8.80
N ASN A 7 -0.31 8.21 9.45
CA ASN A 7 -0.97 6.92 9.22
C ASN A 7 -1.83 6.99 7.96
N ALA A 8 -2.01 5.86 7.28
CA ALA A 8 -2.98 5.78 6.20
C ALA A 8 -4.37 6.11 6.76
N ASN A 9 -5.08 7.04 6.12
CA ASN A 9 -6.41 7.48 6.56
C ASN A 9 -7.53 6.62 5.97
N VAL A 10 -7.23 5.91 4.88
CA VAL A 10 -8.15 5.08 4.13
C VAL A 10 -7.40 3.91 3.52
N ASP A 11 -7.99 2.73 3.62
CA ASP A 11 -7.51 1.51 2.98
C ASP A 11 -8.67 0.69 2.37
N ASN A 12 -8.37 -0.07 1.32
CA ASN A 12 -9.26 -1.10 0.77
C ASN A 12 -8.42 -2.15 0.02
N ASN A 13 -8.95 -3.36 -0.12
CA ASN A 13 -8.33 -4.42 -0.91
C ASN A 13 -9.01 -4.57 -2.27
N CYS A 14 -8.21 -4.70 -3.33
CA CYS A 14 -8.63 -5.08 -4.66
C CYS A 14 -8.15 -6.51 -4.91
N LEU A 15 -9.09 -7.45 -5.05
CA LEU A 15 -8.78 -8.87 -5.19
C LEU A 15 -9.25 -9.40 -6.55
N GLN A 16 -8.35 -10.08 -7.26
CA GLN A 16 -8.66 -10.66 -8.57
C GLN A 16 -9.70 -11.79 -8.49
N ASP A 17 -9.77 -12.52 -7.37
CA ASP A 17 -10.74 -13.61 -7.13
C ASP A 17 -12.13 -13.12 -6.71
N GLY A 18 -12.31 -11.81 -6.52
CA GLY A 18 -13.63 -11.20 -6.36
C GLY A 18 -13.66 -9.81 -7.00
N PRO A 19 -13.58 -9.74 -8.33
CA PRO A 19 -13.07 -8.56 -9.00
C PRO A 19 -14.03 -7.36 -9.02
N ASN A 20 -15.29 -7.57 -8.65
CA ASN A 20 -16.33 -6.53 -8.57
C ASN A 20 -16.76 -6.21 -7.13
N SER A 21 -16.12 -6.83 -6.13
CA SER A 21 -16.47 -6.65 -4.73
C SER A 21 -15.63 -5.54 -4.10
N VAL A 22 -16.26 -4.79 -3.19
CA VAL A 22 -15.60 -3.81 -2.32
C VAL A 22 -15.29 -4.49 -0.99
N TYR A 23 -14.05 -4.40 -0.52
CA TYR A 23 -13.55 -5.16 0.64
C TYR A 23 -13.18 -4.31 1.85
N ARG A 24 -13.73 -3.09 1.94
CA ARG A 24 -13.39 -2.14 3.00
C ARG A 24 -13.73 -2.73 4.37
N THR A 25 -12.72 -3.02 5.19
CA THR A 25 -12.90 -3.30 6.62
C THR A 25 -12.52 -2.07 7.44
N ALA A 26 -13.31 -1.77 8.47
CA ALA A 26 -13.29 -0.47 9.13
C ALA A 26 -12.15 -0.26 10.14
N THR A 27 -11.24 -1.21 10.36
CA THR A 27 -10.29 -1.12 11.49
C THR A 27 -8.93 -1.80 11.29
N SER A 28 -8.73 -2.62 10.26
CA SER A 28 -7.42 -3.22 9.95
C SER A 28 -7.46 -3.98 8.61
N ASN A 29 -7.01 -3.34 7.53
CA ASN A 29 -6.75 -4.09 6.29
C ASN A 29 -5.38 -4.76 6.36
N THR A 30 -5.36 -6.04 5.98
CA THR A 30 -4.14 -6.82 5.85
C THR A 30 -3.97 -7.19 4.38
N LEU A 31 -2.78 -6.97 3.84
CA LEU A 31 -2.44 -7.48 2.52
C LEU A 31 -2.11 -8.95 2.71
N ARG A 32 -3.03 -9.82 2.30
CA ARG A 32 -2.91 -11.26 2.50
C ARG A 32 -3.03 -11.98 1.17
N GLN A 33 -1.95 -12.64 0.77
CA GLN A 33 -1.93 -13.56 -0.35
C GLN A 33 -2.20 -14.98 0.18
N THR A 34 -3.34 -15.56 -0.18
CA THR A 34 -3.75 -16.94 0.22
C THR A 34 -3.99 -17.85 -0.97
N SER A 35 -3.72 -17.35 -2.16
CA SER A 35 -4.06 -17.96 -3.44
C SER A 35 -3.03 -17.51 -4.47
N THR A 36 -3.08 -18.13 -5.65
CA THR A 36 -2.31 -17.71 -6.82
C THR A 36 -2.87 -16.45 -7.49
N THR A 37 -4.00 -15.92 -6.99
CA THR A 37 -4.64 -14.72 -7.53
C THR A 37 -4.02 -13.46 -6.95
N ALA A 38 -3.88 -12.45 -7.82
CA ALA A 38 -3.28 -11.18 -7.44
C ALA A 38 -4.18 -10.38 -6.49
N ARG A 39 -3.54 -9.66 -5.56
CA ARG A 39 -4.20 -8.84 -4.54
C ARG A 39 -3.42 -7.56 -4.34
N ILE A 40 -4.13 -6.45 -4.30
CA ILE A 40 -3.57 -5.11 -4.11
C ILE A 40 -4.26 -4.46 -2.92
N MET A 41 -3.46 -3.83 -2.06
CA MET A 41 -3.97 -2.94 -1.02
C MET A 41 -3.88 -1.50 -1.52
N ALA A 42 -5.02 -0.83 -1.64
CA ALA A 42 -5.09 0.58 -1.93
C ALA A 42 -5.00 1.36 -0.61
N LEU A 43 -4.07 2.32 -0.54
CA LEU A 43 -3.80 3.16 0.63
C LEU A 43 -3.86 4.63 0.25
N ASN A 44 -4.42 5.46 1.12
CA ASN A 44 -4.42 6.91 0.99
C ASN A 44 -3.96 7.56 2.32
N TRP A 45 -3.46 8.79 2.23
CA TRP A 45 -2.98 9.59 3.36
C TRP A 45 -3.53 11.00 3.28
N ASP A 46 -3.85 11.57 4.44
CA ASP A 46 -4.07 13.02 4.55
C ASP A 46 -2.71 13.71 4.68
N LEU A 47 -2.32 14.45 3.64
CA LEU A 47 -1.05 15.17 3.58
C LEU A 47 -1.15 16.62 4.06
N SER A 48 -2.29 17.05 4.63
CA SER A 48 -2.52 18.43 5.09
C SER A 48 -1.55 18.89 6.18
N SER A 49 -0.95 17.95 6.92
CA SER A 49 0.08 18.24 7.92
C SER A 49 1.46 18.57 7.33
N ILE A 50 1.67 18.30 6.04
CA ILE A 50 2.91 18.61 5.34
C ILE A 50 2.84 20.06 4.84
N PRO A 51 3.81 20.94 5.20
CA PRO A 51 3.79 22.32 4.76
C PRO A 51 3.77 22.47 3.23
N ALA A 52 2.95 23.40 2.75
CA ALA A 52 2.92 23.74 1.32
C ALA A 52 4.30 24.19 0.83
N ASN A 53 4.62 23.87 -0.43
CA ASN A 53 5.90 24.18 -1.08
C ASN A 53 7.16 23.60 -0.41
N CYS A 54 7.02 22.62 0.49
CA CYS A 54 8.18 21.91 1.00
C CYS A 54 8.71 20.91 -0.03
N ARG A 55 10.02 20.68 -0.01
CA ARG A 55 10.65 19.61 -0.79
C ARG A 55 10.71 18.34 0.05
N ILE A 56 10.08 17.28 -0.42
CA ILE A 56 10.23 15.95 0.19
C ILE A 56 11.59 15.38 -0.23
N ASN A 57 12.51 15.25 0.73
CA ASN A 57 13.82 14.65 0.48
C ASN A 57 13.77 13.11 0.54
N SER A 58 12.88 12.56 1.36
CA SER A 58 12.68 11.13 1.52
C SER A 58 11.27 10.83 2.02
N ALA A 59 10.66 9.75 1.54
CA ALA A 59 9.43 9.18 2.07
C ALA A 59 9.56 7.66 2.18
N THR A 60 9.06 7.10 3.28
CA THR A 60 9.13 5.67 3.57
C THR A 60 7.76 5.18 4.03
N LEU A 61 7.25 4.15 3.37
CA LEU A 61 6.07 3.41 3.80
C LEU A 61 6.51 2.28 4.73
N TYR A 62 5.94 2.23 5.92
CA TYR A 62 6.17 1.15 6.88
C TYR A 62 4.98 0.20 6.88
N LEU A 63 5.24 -1.09 6.71
CA LEU A 63 4.23 -2.16 6.78
C LEU A 63 4.65 -3.19 7.81
N ARG A 64 3.71 -3.65 8.65
CA ARG A 64 4.01 -4.69 9.64
C ARG A 64 3.77 -6.09 9.07
N VAL A 65 4.77 -6.95 9.19
CA VAL A 65 4.69 -8.36 8.82
C VAL A 65 4.03 -9.14 9.96
N TYR A 66 2.76 -9.52 9.79
CA TYR A 66 2.02 -10.28 10.81
C TYR A 66 2.12 -11.80 10.64
N SER A 67 2.16 -12.29 9.41
CA SER A 67 2.21 -13.72 9.10
C SER A 67 2.91 -13.97 7.77
N LEU A 68 3.65 -15.07 7.67
CA LEU A 68 4.29 -15.57 6.46
C LEU A 68 4.01 -17.07 6.38
N GLU A 69 3.61 -17.57 5.20
CA GLU A 69 3.34 -19.00 5.02
C GLU A 69 4.63 -19.80 4.81
N SER A 70 5.54 -19.32 3.97
CA SER A 70 6.91 -19.81 3.88
C SER A 70 7.84 -18.76 3.27
N GLY A 71 9.06 -18.65 3.80
CA GLY A 71 10.08 -17.75 3.27
C GLY A 71 9.72 -16.26 3.35
N ALA A 72 10.45 -15.45 2.59
CA ALA A 72 10.19 -14.02 2.45
C ALA A 72 9.25 -13.75 1.28
N ALA A 73 8.35 -12.79 1.43
CA ALA A 73 7.56 -12.22 0.34
C ALA A 73 8.21 -10.94 -0.16
N THR A 74 7.96 -10.57 -1.42
CA THR A 74 8.32 -9.24 -1.93
C THR A 74 7.07 -8.38 -1.98
N ILE A 75 7.10 -7.24 -1.32
CA ILE A 75 6.06 -6.23 -1.41
C ILE A 75 6.46 -5.22 -2.47
N TYR A 76 5.53 -4.94 -3.38
CA TYR A 76 5.66 -3.90 -4.39
C TYR A 76 4.77 -2.72 -4.02
N ALA A 77 5.30 -1.50 -4.14
CA ALA A 77 4.55 -0.27 -3.96
C ALA A 77 4.50 0.50 -5.29
N GLN A 78 3.32 1.04 -5.59
CA GLN A 78 3.03 1.73 -6.84
C GLN A 78 2.11 2.93 -6.56
N ARG A 79 2.21 3.97 -7.39
CA ARG A 79 1.32 5.15 -7.31
C ARG A 79 0.11 4.96 -8.22
N TRP A 80 -1.07 5.27 -7.69
CA TRP A 80 -2.30 5.36 -8.49
C TRP A 80 -2.28 6.62 -9.36
N LEU A 81 -2.63 6.48 -10.64
CA LEU A 81 -2.69 7.60 -11.59
C LEU A 81 -3.99 8.41 -11.56
N ALA A 82 -5.00 7.94 -10.82
CA ALA A 82 -6.26 8.65 -10.62
C ALA A 82 -6.77 8.49 -9.18
N ALA A 83 -7.69 9.39 -8.80
CA ALA A 83 -8.39 9.28 -7.53
C ALA A 83 -9.28 8.03 -7.48
N TRP A 84 -9.48 7.49 -6.29
CA TRP A 84 -10.34 6.35 -6.04
C TRP A 84 -11.15 6.55 -4.76
N GLY A 85 -12.33 5.94 -4.72
CA GLY A 85 -13.22 5.95 -3.55
C GLY A 85 -13.05 4.67 -2.73
N ALA A 86 -12.81 4.80 -1.44
CA ALA A 86 -12.64 3.65 -0.53
C ALA A 86 -13.80 2.65 -0.55
N THR A 87 -15.01 3.16 -0.73
CA THR A 87 -16.25 2.39 -0.71
C THR A 87 -16.69 1.93 -2.09
N THR A 88 -15.93 2.25 -3.13
CA THR A 88 -16.29 1.97 -4.53
C THR A 88 -15.20 1.27 -5.30
N ILE A 89 -13.93 1.32 -4.85
CA ILE A 89 -12.81 0.67 -5.53
C ILE A 89 -12.91 -0.86 -5.45
N THR A 90 -12.70 -1.50 -6.59
CA THR A 90 -12.70 -2.94 -6.85
C THR A 90 -11.54 -3.27 -7.79
N TRP A 91 -11.23 -4.55 -7.99
CA TRP A 91 -10.20 -4.96 -8.96
C TRP A 91 -10.49 -4.46 -10.38
N ASN A 92 -11.75 -4.51 -10.83
CA ASN A 92 -12.11 -4.15 -12.21
C ASN A 92 -12.22 -2.65 -12.45
N ASN A 93 -12.34 -1.82 -11.41
CA ASN A 93 -12.46 -0.36 -11.55
C ASN A 93 -11.30 0.42 -10.91
N MET A 94 -10.29 -0.27 -10.38
CA MET A 94 -9.11 0.39 -9.84
C MET A 94 -8.40 1.19 -10.94
N PRO A 95 -7.89 2.40 -10.62
CA PRO A 95 -7.08 3.16 -11.56
C PRO A 95 -5.87 2.35 -12.05
N SER A 96 -5.31 2.75 -13.19
CA SER A 96 -3.98 2.25 -13.56
C SER A 96 -2.95 2.72 -12.53
N ALA A 97 -2.02 1.82 -12.18
CA ALA A 97 -0.78 2.20 -11.52
C ALA A 97 0.18 2.86 -12.52
N ALA A 98 1.08 3.70 -12.02
CA ALA A 98 2.05 4.44 -12.85
C ALA A 98 3.11 3.55 -13.52
N GLY A 99 3.28 2.31 -13.04
CA GLY A 99 4.13 1.27 -13.63
C GLY A 99 4.30 0.09 -12.67
N ASP A 100 4.77 -1.07 -13.16
CA ASP A 100 5.10 -2.23 -12.33
C ASP A 100 6.33 -1.96 -11.44
N GLY A 101 6.13 -1.82 -10.13
CA GLY A 101 7.19 -1.91 -9.13
C GLY A 101 8.13 -0.70 -9.00
N ASP A 102 7.60 0.52 -8.90
CA ASP A 102 8.41 1.72 -8.62
C ASP A 102 9.23 1.63 -7.33
N SER A 103 8.80 0.78 -6.40
CA SER A 103 9.59 0.36 -5.25
C SER A 103 9.22 -1.05 -4.79
N SER A 104 10.18 -1.75 -4.21
CA SER A 104 9.92 -3.04 -3.58
C SER A 104 10.79 -3.27 -2.35
N VAL A 105 10.30 -4.13 -1.45
CA VAL A 105 11.07 -4.60 -0.29
C VAL A 105 10.77 -6.06 -0.04
N SER A 106 11.78 -6.82 0.37
CA SER A 106 11.58 -8.16 0.92
C SER A 106 11.06 -8.06 2.35
N THR A 107 10.09 -8.88 2.72
CA THR A 107 9.60 -8.95 4.09
C THR A 107 10.62 -9.53 5.06
N GLY A 108 11.66 -10.18 4.53
CA GLY A 108 12.46 -11.13 5.31
C GLY A 108 11.60 -12.27 5.85
N THR A 109 12.11 -12.98 6.85
CA THR A 109 11.44 -14.14 7.47
C THR A 109 11.00 -13.89 8.91
N THR A 110 11.32 -12.72 9.46
CA THR A 110 10.96 -12.36 10.84
C THR A 110 9.52 -11.85 10.89
N LEU A 111 8.73 -12.34 11.85
CA LEU A 111 7.37 -11.85 12.11
C LEU A 111 7.38 -10.72 13.12
N ASN A 112 6.30 -9.94 13.13
CA ASN A 112 6.10 -8.78 14.01
C ASN A 112 7.23 -7.76 13.90
N VAL A 113 7.67 -7.46 12.68
CA VAL A 113 8.61 -6.39 12.35
C VAL A 113 8.02 -5.48 11.28
N ASP A 114 8.47 -4.22 11.27
CA ASP A 114 8.14 -3.29 10.18
C ASP A 114 9.16 -3.45 9.05
N VAL A 115 8.65 -3.48 7.83
CA VAL A 115 9.46 -3.39 6.61
C VAL A 115 9.33 -1.97 6.07
N ALA A 116 10.47 -1.42 5.65
CA ALA A 116 10.57 -0.05 5.15
C ALA A 116 10.59 -0.08 3.62
N VAL A 117 9.49 0.31 2.99
CA VAL A 117 9.40 0.47 1.53
C VAL A 117 9.77 1.92 1.18
N PRO A 118 10.87 2.19 0.46
CA PRO A 118 11.22 3.55 0.07
C PRO A 118 10.27 4.03 -1.02
N VAL A 119 9.53 5.12 -0.80
CA VAL A 119 8.50 5.61 -1.74
C VAL A 119 8.77 7.00 -2.30
N THR A 120 9.96 7.56 -2.06
CA THR A 120 10.34 8.92 -2.46
C THR A 120 10.19 9.19 -3.96
N ASN A 121 10.50 8.21 -4.80
CA ASN A 121 10.61 8.37 -6.27
C ASN A 121 9.52 7.62 -7.05
N ILE A 122 8.44 7.22 -6.39
CA ILE A 122 7.32 6.57 -7.09
C ILE A 122 6.64 7.65 -7.95
N VAL A 123 6.83 7.55 -9.27
CA VAL A 123 6.33 8.50 -10.29
C VAL A 123 5.17 7.91 -11.03
#